data_AF-A0A928Y996-F1
#
_entry.id   AF-A0A928Y996-F1
#
_cell.length_a   1.000
_cell.length_b   1.000
_cell.length_c   1.000
_cell.angle_alpha   90.00
_cell.angle_beta   90.00
_cell.angle_gamma   90.00
#
_symmetry.space_group_name_H-M   'P 1'
#
loop_
_entity.id
_entity.type
_entity.pdbx_description
1 polymer ?
#
loop_
_entity_poly.entity_id
_entity_poly.type
_entity_poly.pdbx_seq_one_letter_code
_entity_poly.pdbx_strand_id
1 'polypeptide(L)'
;MPRRKRPPAPVHLSLPDEPPTQAEIDAITSALLSAGLMATDSIIGDAGRAGVTLILNGSRSQKALRHEWDKLPEYGSLSHLTAVTIAQKIDWCLRNGWLRYEHTRDGIPLLFHTEKGWERVTWLWVGRILEWFADWQAEGKLEQVWPRLETINHEIKYMLLETLRERPQPELAPVLRAWFPHEVRKMRAAINHTLESWGERPLPHPSL
;
A
#
# COMPACT_ATOMS: atom_id res chain seq x y z
N MET A 1 20.32 -12.90 31.81
CA MET A 1 21.29 -11.96 31.22
C MET A 1 20.58 -11.06 30.22
N PRO A 2 20.71 -9.73 30.28
CA PRO A 2 20.13 -8.87 29.25
C PRO A 2 20.96 -9.02 27.96
N ARG A 3 20.32 -9.45 26.86
CA ARG A 3 20.97 -9.48 25.54
C ARG A 3 21.48 -8.07 25.21
N ARG A 4 22.80 -7.91 25.05
CA ARG A 4 23.40 -6.66 24.55
C ARG A 4 22.74 -6.32 23.20
N LYS A 5 22.08 -5.17 23.12
CA LYS A 5 21.62 -4.60 21.85
C LYS A 5 22.85 -4.46 20.95
N ARG A 6 22.89 -5.18 19.82
CA ARG A 6 23.93 -4.94 18.81
C ARG A 6 23.70 -3.52 18.26
N PRO A 7 24.75 -2.69 18.16
CA PRO A 7 24.61 -1.41 17.49
C PRO A 7 24.12 -1.64 16.05
N PRO A 8 23.22 -0.78 15.53
CA PRO A 8 22.72 -0.92 14.17
C PRO A 8 23.89 -0.89 13.19
N ALA A 9 23.88 -1.78 12.20
CA ALA A 9 24.90 -1.79 11.16
C ALA A 9 24.82 -0.48 10.36
N PRO A 10 25.94 0.20 10.07
CA PRO A 10 25.91 1.40 9.24
C PRO A 10 25.40 1.05 7.85
N VAL A 11 24.31 1.70 7.44
CA VAL A 11 23.75 1.49 6.10
C VAL A 11 24.43 2.44 5.12
N HIS A 12 25.23 1.89 4.22
CA HIS A 12 25.86 2.65 3.14
C HIS A 12 24.90 2.78 1.95
N LEU A 13 24.56 4.02 1.58
CA LEU A 13 23.73 4.30 0.40
C LEU A 13 24.62 4.36 -0.85
N SER A 14 24.24 3.63 -1.90
CA SER A 14 24.84 3.75 -3.23
C SER A 14 23.82 4.43 -4.13
N LEU A 15 24.17 5.56 -4.73
CA LEU A 15 23.22 6.34 -5.53
C LEU A 15 23.34 5.98 -7.01
N PRO A 16 22.24 6.07 -7.77
CA PRO A 16 22.27 5.84 -9.21
C PRO A 16 22.91 7.06 -9.91
N ASP A 17 23.43 6.84 -11.11
CA ASP A 17 23.98 7.92 -11.93
C ASP A 17 22.90 8.95 -12.32
N GLU A 18 21.67 8.48 -12.52
CA GLU A 18 20.49 9.30 -12.82
C GLU A 18 19.40 9.13 -11.76
N PRO A 19 18.68 10.21 -11.39
CA PRO A 19 17.58 10.11 -10.43
C PRO A 19 16.47 9.20 -10.96
N PRO A 20 15.72 8.49 -10.10
CA PRO A 20 14.58 7.72 -10.52
C PRO A 20 13.49 8.60 -11.14
N THR A 21 12.81 8.09 -12.16
CA THR A 21 11.59 8.68 -12.71
C THR A 21 10.45 8.59 -11.67
N GLN A 22 9.38 9.39 -11.86
CA GLN A 22 8.23 9.33 -10.95
C GLN A 22 7.58 7.94 -10.91
N ALA A 23 7.48 7.26 -12.06
CA ALA A 23 6.94 5.90 -12.12
C ALA A 23 7.80 4.90 -11.32
N GLU A 24 9.12 5.05 -11.33
CA GLU A 24 10.02 4.22 -10.52
C GLU A 24 9.87 4.53 -9.02
N ILE A 25 9.71 5.80 -8.63
CA ILE A 25 9.42 6.19 -7.24
C ILE A 25 8.09 5.58 -6.77
N ASP A 26 7.07 5.64 -7.61
CA ASP A 26 5.74 5.09 -7.33
C ASP A 26 5.81 3.57 -7.17
N ALA A 27 6.54 2.87 -8.05
CA ALA A 27 6.75 1.43 -7.93
C ALA A 27 7.49 1.07 -6.64
N ILE A 28 8.57 1.78 -6.31
CA ILE A 28 9.37 1.55 -5.09
C ILE A 28 8.54 1.78 -3.83
N THR A 29 7.81 2.88 -3.76
CA THR A 29 7.00 3.22 -2.58
C THR A 29 5.76 2.32 -2.46
N SER A 30 5.11 1.97 -3.58
CA SER A 30 3.96 1.05 -3.58
C SER A 30 4.35 -0.38 -3.19
N ALA A 31 5.50 -0.89 -3.63
CA ALA A 31 5.95 -2.24 -3.29
C ALA A 31 6.09 -2.47 -1.78
N LEU A 32 6.49 -1.44 -1.02
CA LEU A 32 6.55 -1.51 0.44
C LEU A 32 5.15 -1.58 1.07
N LEU A 33 4.19 -0.85 0.52
CA LEU A 33 2.83 -0.85 1.03
C LEU A 33 2.12 -2.16 0.66
N SER A 34 2.26 -2.67 -0.57
CA SER A 34 1.70 -3.97 -0.97
C SER A 34 2.26 -5.14 -0.17
N ALA A 35 3.57 -5.10 0.15
CA ALA A 35 4.19 -6.10 1.01
C ALA A 35 3.70 -6.03 2.47
N GLY A 36 3.18 -4.89 2.92
CA GLY A 36 2.63 -4.69 4.27
C GLY A 36 1.09 -4.73 4.37
N LEU A 37 0.36 -4.46 3.28
CA LEU A 37 -1.12 -4.38 3.22
C LEU A 37 -1.84 -5.72 3.43
N MET A 38 -1.10 -6.81 3.65
CA MET A 38 -1.68 -8.08 4.09
C MET A 38 -1.75 -8.19 5.63
N ALA A 39 -1.32 -7.18 6.40
CA ALA A 39 -1.56 -7.12 7.84
C ALA A 39 -1.56 -5.68 8.39
N THR A 40 -2.64 -5.33 9.09
CA THR A 40 -2.80 -4.16 9.96
C THR A 40 -1.54 -3.79 10.76
N ASP A 41 -1.18 -2.49 10.80
CA ASP A 41 -0.34 -1.71 11.75
C ASP A 41 0.90 -2.36 12.42
N SER A 42 1.36 -3.52 11.96
CA SER A 42 2.53 -4.20 12.55
C SER A 42 3.51 -4.81 11.55
N ILE A 43 3.25 -4.73 10.24
CA ILE A 43 4.12 -5.38 9.24
C ILE A 43 4.44 -4.45 8.07
N ILE A 44 4.84 -3.22 8.37
CA ILE A 44 5.89 -2.59 7.57
C ILE A 44 7.19 -3.19 8.10
N GLY A 45 7.54 -4.43 7.71
CA GLY A 45 8.70 -5.06 8.34
C GLY A 45 9.24 -6.41 7.88
N ASP A 46 8.80 -6.93 6.73
CA ASP A 46 9.33 -8.20 6.22
C ASP A 46 10.36 -8.03 5.09
N ALA A 47 10.39 -6.86 4.45
CA ALA A 47 11.30 -6.55 3.35
C ALA A 47 12.15 -5.31 3.66
N GLY A 48 13.40 -5.53 4.09
CA GLY A 48 14.43 -4.50 3.95
C GLY A 48 14.75 -4.22 2.48
N ARG A 49 15.72 -3.34 2.21
CA ARG A 49 16.19 -2.97 0.85
C ARG A 49 16.29 -4.14 -0.12
N ALA A 50 16.93 -5.24 0.29
CA ALA A 50 17.08 -6.43 -0.57
C ALA A 50 15.75 -7.11 -0.91
N GLY A 51 14.77 -7.12 0.01
CA GLY A 51 13.44 -7.67 -0.27
C GLY A 51 12.70 -6.86 -1.33
N VAL A 52 12.67 -5.54 -1.17
CA VAL A 52 12.07 -4.62 -2.17
C VAL A 52 12.72 -4.78 -3.53
N THR A 53 14.05 -4.90 -3.59
CA THR A 53 14.77 -5.19 -4.84
C THR A 53 14.30 -6.50 -5.48
N LEU A 54 14.10 -7.57 -4.70
CA LEU A 54 13.64 -8.86 -5.23
C LEU A 54 12.21 -8.78 -5.78
N ILE A 55 11.32 -8.05 -5.10
CA ILE A 55 9.94 -7.80 -5.55
C ILE A 55 9.97 -7.08 -6.90
N LEU A 56 10.58 -5.89 -6.94
CA LEU A 56 10.58 -5.03 -8.12
C LEU A 56 11.27 -5.66 -9.33
N ASN A 57 12.31 -6.46 -9.10
CA ASN A 57 13.02 -7.19 -10.17
C ASN A 57 12.25 -8.45 -10.65
N GLY A 58 11.20 -8.89 -9.94
CA GLY A 58 10.47 -10.11 -10.31
C GLY A 58 11.29 -11.38 -10.04
N SER A 59 12.05 -11.41 -8.95
CA SER A 59 12.96 -12.51 -8.64
C SER A 59 12.21 -13.79 -8.26
N ARG A 60 12.51 -14.89 -8.96
CA ARG A 60 11.99 -16.24 -8.62
C ARG A 60 12.77 -16.94 -7.50
N SER A 61 13.49 -16.19 -6.66
CA SER A 61 14.24 -16.77 -5.54
C SER A 61 13.30 -17.51 -4.59
N GLN A 62 13.77 -18.57 -3.94
CA GLN A 62 12.97 -19.27 -2.93
C GLN A 62 12.47 -18.33 -1.82
N LYS A 63 13.23 -17.27 -1.50
CA LYS A 63 12.80 -16.25 -0.54
C LYS A 63 11.55 -15.53 -1.04
N ALA A 64 11.56 -15.04 -2.29
CA ALA A 64 10.42 -14.33 -2.86
C ALA A 64 9.16 -15.21 -2.91
N LEU A 65 9.29 -16.46 -3.34
CA LEU A 65 8.17 -17.40 -3.42
C LEU A 65 7.63 -17.79 -2.04
N ARG A 66 8.50 -17.97 -1.03
CA ARG A 66 8.07 -18.28 0.35
C ARG A 66 7.24 -17.17 0.98
N HIS A 67 7.51 -15.91 0.61
CA HIS A 67 6.74 -14.76 1.06
C HIS A 67 5.61 -14.39 0.09
N GLU A 68 5.37 -15.22 -0.93
CA GLU A 68 4.37 -14.99 -1.99
C GLU A 68 4.48 -13.62 -2.66
N TRP A 69 5.70 -13.08 -2.75
CA TRP A 69 5.96 -11.78 -3.34
C TRP A 69 5.63 -11.74 -4.84
N ASP A 70 5.60 -12.90 -5.49
CA ASP A 70 5.17 -13.08 -6.87
C ASP A 70 3.69 -12.77 -7.11
N LYS A 71 2.87 -12.68 -6.05
CA LYS A 71 1.46 -12.28 -6.12
C LYS A 71 1.25 -10.77 -5.94
N LEU A 72 2.30 -10.01 -5.63
CA LEU A 72 2.19 -8.57 -5.44
C LEU A 72 2.02 -7.84 -6.78
N PRO A 73 1.18 -6.79 -6.86
CA PRO A 73 0.99 -6.02 -8.10
C PRO A 73 2.29 -5.44 -8.67
N GLU A 74 3.23 -5.06 -7.81
CA GLU A 74 4.51 -4.46 -8.18
C GLU A 74 5.59 -5.48 -8.57
N TYR A 75 5.29 -6.78 -8.46
CA TYR A 75 6.25 -7.83 -8.76
C TYR A 75 6.72 -7.76 -10.21
N GLY A 76 8.03 -7.59 -10.41
CA GLY A 76 8.64 -7.49 -11.75
C GLY A 76 8.39 -6.15 -12.46
N SER A 77 7.80 -5.15 -11.80
CA SER A 77 7.53 -3.82 -12.39
C SER A 77 8.79 -3.10 -12.89
N LEU A 78 9.96 -3.41 -12.31
CA LEU A 78 11.26 -2.89 -12.73
C LEU A 78 12.19 -4.00 -13.27
N SER A 79 11.63 -5.09 -13.80
CA SER A 79 12.41 -6.21 -14.36
C SER A 79 13.30 -5.83 -15.55
N HIS A 80 13.09 -4.67 -16.16
CA HIS A 80 13.95 -4.08 -17.18
C HIS A 80 15.25 -3.47 -16.62
N LEU A 81 15.34 -3.29 -15.30
CA LEU A 81 16.52 -2.77 -14.60
C LEU A 81 17.29 -3.90 -13.91
N THR A 82 18.58 -3.68 -13.68
CA THR A 82 19.37 -4.62 -12.87
C THR A 82 19.02 -4.48 -11.38
N ALA A 83 19.19 -5.56 -10.61
CA ALA A 83 19.02 -5.51 -9.15
C ALA A 83 19.89 -4.45 -8.46
N VAL A 84 21.10 -4.20 -8.99
CA VAL A 84 22.00 -3.14 -8.49
C VAL A 84 21.38 -1.76 -8.73
N THR A 85 20.91 -1.50 -9.95
CA THR A 85 20.24 -0.24 -10.31
C THR A 85 18.99 -0.01 -9.46
N ILE A 86 18.16 -1.04 -9.25
CA ILE A 86 16.98 -0.94 -8.39
C ILE A 86 17.37 -0.61 -6.95
N ALA A 87 18.38 -1.30 -6.40
CA ALA A 87 18.87 -1.04 -5.05
C ALA A 87 19.40 0.39 -4.88
N GLN A 88 20.05 0.93 -5.92
CA GLN A 88 20.50 2.32 -5.95
C GLN A 88 19.33 3.30 -5.98
N LYS A 89 18.29 3.04 -6.79
CA LYS A 89 17.08 3.88 -6.82
C LYS A 89 16.35 3.87 -5.47
N ILE A 90 16.32 2.74 -4.77
CA ILE A 90 15.81 2.65 -3.39
C ILE A 90 16.65 3.53 -2.44
N ASP A 91 17.98 3.48 -2.55
CA ASP A 91 18.89 4.33 -1.76
C ASP A 91 18.70 5.82 -2.05
N TRP A 92 18.37 6.17 -3.30
CA TRP A 92 17.97 7.52 -3.67
C TRP A 92 16.67 7.93 -2.99
N CYS A 93 15.66 7.05 -2.94
CA CYS A 93 14.40 7.31 -2.23
C CYS A 93 14.62 7.52 -0.72
N LEU A 94 15.53 6.76 -0.11
CA LEU A 94 15.97 6.96 1.28
C LEU A 94 16.63 8.33 1.48
N ARG A 95 17.57 8.70 0.61
CA ARG A 95 18.28 9.98 0.69
C ARG A 95 17.33 11.18 0.54
N ASN A 96 16.30 11.05 -0.30
CA ASN A 96 15.37 12.14 -0.62
C ASN A 96 14.09 12.14 0.24
N GLY A 97 14.12 11.40 1.35
CA GLY A 97 13.07 11.43 2.36
C GLY A 97 11.74 10.86 1.89
N TRP A 98 11.74 9.92 0.95
CA TRP A 98 10.56 9.12 0.60
C TRP A 98 10.45 7.88 1.50
N LEU A 99 11.61 7.32 1.85
CA LEU A 99 11.73 6.16 2.72
C LEU A 99 12.67 6.47 3.88
N ARG A 100 12.55 5.72 4.97
CA ARG A 100 13.48 5.71 6.09
C ARG A 100 13.80 4.28 6.51
N TYR A 101 14.92 4.11 7.20
CA TYR A 101 15.18 2.88 7.93
C TYR A 101 14.63 2.96 9.33
N GLU A 102 13.99 1.89 9.77
CA GLU A 102 13.85 1.60 11.20
C GLU A 102 14.45 0.24 11.51
N HIS A 103 14.93 0.06 12.73
CA HIS A 103 15.56 -1.19 13.15
C HIS A 103 14.58 -1.98 13.99
N THR A 104 14.39 -3.26 13.67
CA THR A 104 13.68 -4.17 14.58
C THR A 104 14.40 -4.26 15.92
N ARG A 105 13.73 -4.87 16.90
CA ARG A 105 14.33 -5.22 18.20
C ARG A 105 15.62 -6.05 18.05
N ASP A 106 15.75 -6.81 16.96
CA ASP A 106 16.92 -7.64 16.65
C ASP A 106 17.99 -6.93 15.79
N GLY A 107 17.78 -5.64 15.47
CA GLY A 107 18.74 -4.82 14.74
C GLY A 107 18.70 -5.00 13.22
N ILE A 108 17.62 -5.57 12.68
CA ILE A 108 17.43 -5.73 11.23
C ILE A 108 16.90 -4.40 10.67
N PRO A 109 17.59 -3.78 9.69
CA PRO A 109 17.11 -2.56 9.06
C PRO A 109 15.98 -2.87 8.08
N LEU A 110 14.83 -2.27 8.34
CA LEU A 110 13.62 -2.38 7.53
C LEU A 110 13.26 -1.02 6.96
N LEU A 111 12.59 -1.04 5.81
CA LEU A 111 12.17 0.18 5.12
C LEU A 111 10.77 0.57 5.55
N PHE A 112 10.60 1.84 5.87
CA PHE A 112 9.32 2.46 6.19
C PHE A 112 9.11 3.70 5.33
N HIS A 113 7.86 4.03 5.02
CA HIS A 113 7.52 5.31 4.39
C HIS A 113 7.76 6.44 5.38
N THR A 114 8.40 7.52 4.93
CA THR A 114 8.29 8.83 5.59
C THR A 114 6.86 9.37 5.43
N GLU A 115 6.52 10.47 6.09
CA GLU A 115 5.25 11.17 5.85
C GLU A 115 5.04 11.47 4.35
N LYS A 116 6.06 12.05 3.70
CA LYS A 116 6.08 12.29 2.25
C LYS A 116 5.85 11.02 1.41
N GLY A 117 6.52 9.92 1.77
CA GLY A 117 6.34 8.65 1.07
C GLY A 117 4.96 8.04 1.30
N TRP A 118 4.43 8.23 2.52
CA TRP A 118 3.13 7.73 2.94
C TRP A 118 2.00 8.45 2.20
N GLU A 119 2.02 9.79 2.18
CA GLU A 119 1.06 10.58 1.41
C GLU A 119 1.01 10.14 -0.06
N ARG A 120 2.18 9.99 -0.69
CA ARG A 120 2.26 9.56 -2.10
C ARG A 120 1.66 8.18 -2.31
N VAL A 121 2.00 7.21 -1.46
CA VAL A 121 1.54 5.82 -1.64
C VAL A 121 0.04 5.68 -1.34
N THR A 122 -0.48 6.41 -0.36
CA THR A 122 -1.91 6.44 -0.04
C THR A 122 -2.71 6.96 -1.24
N TRP A 123 -2.23 8.02 -1.91
CA TRP A 123 -2.86 8.50 -3.16
C TRP A 123 -2.85 7.47 -4.30
N LEU A 124 -1.75 6.75 -4.50
CA LEU A 124 -1.67 5.69 -5.51
C LEU A 124 -2.67 4.57 -5.22
N TRP A 125 -2.83 4.21 -3.95
CA TRP A 125 -3.77 3.18 -3.53
C TRP A 125 -5.23 3.60 -3.64
N VAL A 126 -5.55 4.86 -3.33
CA VAL A 126 -6.90 5.40 -3.61
C VAL A 126 -7.22 5.28 -5.10
N GLY A 127 -6.30 5.66 -5.98
CA GLY A 127 -6.47 5.51 -7.42
C GLY A 127 -6.73 4.06 -7.83
N ARG A 128 -5.91 3.12 -7.34
CA ARG A 128 -6.07 1.69 -7.62
C ARG A 128 -7.40 1.10 -7.10
N ILE A 129 -7.85 1.54 -5.92
CA ILE A 129 -9.14 1.06 -5.38
C ILE A 129 -10.30 1.62 -6.21
N LEU A 130 -10.20 2.85 -6.70
CA LEU A 130 -11.21 3.42 -7.60
C LEU A 130 -11.28 2.66 -8.94
N GLU A 131 -10.14 2.24 -9.49
CA GLU A 131 -10.11 1.34 -10.65
C GLU A 131 -10.86 0.03 -10.36
N TRP A 132 -10.57 -0.61 -9.21
CA TRP A 132 -11.30 -1.82 -8.79
C TRP A 132 -12.80 -1.58 -8.61
N PHE A 133 -13.20 -0.44 -8.05
CA PHE A 133 -14.61 -0.10 -7.87
C PHE A 133 -15.31 0.03 -9.22
N ALA A 134 -14.68 0.69 -10.19
CA ALA A 134 -15.19 0.82 -11.54
C ALA A 134 -15.33 -0.55 -12.23
N ASP A 135 -14.31 -1.40 -12.11
CA ASP A 135 -14.32 -2.75 -12.69
C ASP A 135 -15.42 -3.62 -12.08
N TRP A 136 -15.53 -3.66 -10.74
CA TRP A 136 -16.56 -4.45 -10.07
C TRP A 136 -17.97 -3.96 -10.37
N GLN A 137 -18.16 -2.64 -10.49
CA GLN A 137 -19.43 -2.06 -10.88
C GLN A 137 -19.79 -2.44 -12.32
N ALA A 138 -18.83 -2.32 -13.26
CA ALA A 138 -19.05 -2.64 -14.67
C ALA A 138 -19.33 -4.13 -14.90
N GLU A 139 -18.67 -5.00 -14.14
CA GLU A 139 -18.79 -6.46 -14.26
C GLU A 139 -19.88 -7.07 -13.37
N GLY A 140 -20.50 -6.26 -12.50
CA GLY A 140 -21.50 -6.73 -11.53
C GLY A 140 -20.93 -7.60 -10.40
N LYS A 141 -19.62 -7.52 -10.13
CA LYS A 141 -18.89 -8.36 -9.16
C LYS A 141 -18.80 -7.73 -7.77
N LEU A 142 -19.94 -7.29 -7.23
CA LEU A 142 -19.98 -6.57 -5.95
C LEU A 142 -19.53 -7.43 -4.75
N GLU A 143 -19.57 -8.76 -4.88
CA GLU A 143 -19.08 -9.69 -3.86
C GLU A 143 -17.56 -9.64 -3.65
N GLN A 144 -16.81 -9.06 -4.59
CA GLN A 144 -15.35 -8.91 -4.49
C GLN A 144 -14.91 -7.78 -3.56
N VAL A 145 -15.84 -6.87 -3.23
CA VAL A 145 -15.56 -5.62 -2.49
C VAL A 145 -14.94 -5.91 -1.13
N TRP A 146 -15.59 -6.74 -0.31
CA TRP A 146 -15.10 -6.99 1.04
C TRP A 146 -13.81 -7.82 1.08
N PRO A 147 -13.69 -8.98 0.40
CA PRO A 147 -12.46 -9.76 0.42
C PRO A 147 -11.22 -8.96 0.04
N ARG A 148 -11.37 -7.95 -0.82
CA ARG A 148 -10.27 -7.09 -1.25
C ARG A 148 -10.00 -5.91 -0.31
N LEU A 149 -11.04 -5.32 0.27
CA LEU A 149 -10.90 -4.18 1.17
C LEU A 149 -10.61 -4.57 2.62
N GLU A 150 -10.90 -5.80 3.05
CA GLU A 150 -10.76 -6.24 4.45
C GLU A 150 -9.39 -5.88 5.05
N THR A 151 -8.32 -6.15 4.32
CA THR A 151 -6.94 -5.94 4.80
C THR A 151 -6.40 -4.54 4.53
N ILE A 152 -7.13 -3.70 3.80
CA ILE A 152 -6.67 -2.36 3.44
C ILE A 152 -6.67 -1.45 4.67
N ASN A 153 -5.57 -0.70 4.82
CA ASN A 153 -5.39 0.25 5.91
C ASN A 153 -6.57 1.25 5.98
N HIS A 154 -7.06 1.53 7.18
CA HIS A 154 -8.23 2.38 7.38
C HIS A 154 -8.04 3.81 6.86
N GLU A 155 -6.83 4.35 6.88
CA GLU A 155 -6.53 5.71 6.43
C GLU A 155 -6.73 5.83 4.92
N ILE A 156 -6.27 4.82 4.16
CA ILE A 156 -6.54 4.71 2.72
C ILE A 156 -8.05 4.65 2.46
N LYS A 157 -8.79 3.85 3.23
CA LYS A 157 -10.26 3.76 3.11
C LYS A 157 -10.95 5.09 3.39
N TYR A 158 -10.50 5.84 4.40
CA TYR A 158 -11.03 7.18 4.68
C TYR A 158 -10.68 8.16 3.57
N MET A 159 -9.43 8.18 3.10
CA MET A 159 -8.99 9.05 2.01
C MET A 159 -9.75 8.76 0.71
N LEU A 160 -10.05 7.49 0.43
CA LEU A 160 -10.92 7.07 -0.67
C LEU A 160 -12.31 7.71 -0.56
N LEU A 161 -12.93 7.63 0.62
CA LEU A 161 -14.25 8.21 0.85
C LEU A 161 -14.25 9.74 0.78
N GLU A 162 -13.19 10.42 1.23
CA GLU A 162 -13.01 11.86 1.01
C GLU A 162 -12.89 12.19 -0.47
N THR A 163 -12.06 11.43 -1.21
CA THR A 163 -11.87 11.62 -2.66
C THR A 163 -13.20 11.48 -3.40
N LEU A 164 -14.03 10.51 -3.02
CA LEU A 164 -15.36 10.29 -3.57
C LEU A 164 -16.36 11.40 -3.22
N ARG A 165 -16.17 12.11 -2.11
CA ARG A 165 -16.97 13.30 -1.76
C ARG A 165 -16.54 14.53 -2.55
N GLU A 166 -15.24 14.75 -2.69
CA GLU A 166 -14.68 15.86 -3.47
C GLU A 166 -14.96 15.72 -4.98
N ARG A 167 -14.98 14.47 -5.48
CA ARG A 167 -15.26 14.12 -6.87
C ARG A 167 -16.36 13.07 -6.92
N PRO A 168 -17.64 13.49 -6.86
CA PRO A 168 -18.78 12.59 -6.84
C PRO A 168 -18.79 11.62 -8.03
N GLN A 169 -19.01 10.34 -7.72
CA GLN A 169 -19.20 9.24 -8.69
C GLN A 169 -20.42 8.41 -8.26
N PRO A 170 -21.66 8.94 -8.39
CA PRO A 170 -22.87 8.30 -7.89
C PRO A 170 -23.12 6.89 -8.46
N GLU A 171 -22.59 6.59 -9.64
CA GLU A 171 -22.59 5.26 -10.27
C GLU A 171 -21.91 4.18 -9.41
N LEU A 172 -21.04 4.55 -8.48
CA LEU A 172 -20.38 3.64 -7.54
C LEU A 172 -21.20 3.40 -6.26
N ALA A 173 -22.40 3.97 -6.15
CA ALA A 173 -23.28 3.74 -5.00
C ALA A 173 -23.53 2.24 -4.72
N PRO A 174 -23.74 1.34 -5.70
CA PRO A 174 -23.91 -0.08 -5.43
C PRO A 174 -22.68 -0.72 -4.78
N VAL A 175 -21.47 -0.31 -5.18
CA VAL A 175 -20.20 -0.74 -4.58
C VAL A 175 -20.11 -0.30 -3.11
N LEU A 176 -20.42 0.96 -2.82
CA LEU A 176 -20.43 1.47 -1.44
C LEU A 176 -21.48 0.77 -0.57
N ARG A 177 -22.65 0.45 -1.13
CA ARG A 177 -23.70 -0.29 -0.43
C ARG A 177 -23.29 -1.74 -0.15
N ALA A 178 -22.57 -2.39 -1.07
CA ALA A 178 -22.01 -3.73 -0.87
C ALA A 178 -20.87 -3.74 0.16
N TRP A 179 -20.08 -2.67 0.23
CA TRP A 179 -19.01 -2.51 1.23
C TRP A 179 -19.57 -2.31 2.66
N PHE A 180 -20.60 -1.48 2.79
CA PHE A 180 -21.16 -1.03 4.06
C PHE A 180 -21.35 -2.10 5.16
N PRO A 181 -22.00 -3.26 4.91
CA PRO A 181 -22.33 -4.21 5.98
C PRO A 181 -21.09 -4.82 6.67
N HIS A 182 -19.92 -4.81 6.02
CA HIS A 182 -18.72 -5.44 6.53
C HIS A 182 -17.87 -4.53 7.41
N GLU A 183 -18.19 -3.25 7.46
CA GLU A 183 -17.35 -2.24 8.09
C GLU A 183 -17.76 -1.90 9.53
N VAL A 184 -16.78 -1.40 10.29
CA VAL A 184 -17.02 -0.91 11.65
C VAL A 184 -17.94 0.32 11.62
N ARG A 185 -18.60 0.61 12.75
CA ARG A 185 -19.60 1.70 12.86
C ARG A 185 -19.09 3.05 12.31
N LYS A 186 -17.85 3.41 12.63
CA LYS A 186 -17.24 4.67 12.20
C LYS A 186 -17.08 4.74 10.66
N MET A 187 -16.61 3.65 10.06
CA MET A 187 -16.45 3.57 8.60
C MET A 187 -17.82 3.51 7.90
N ARG A 188 -18.79 2.78 8.44
CA ARG A 188 -20.19 2.82 7.98
C ARG A 188 -20.77 4.25 7.97
N ALA A 189 -20.52 5.03 9.01
CA ALA A 189 -20.96 6.42 9.06
C ALA A 189 -20.29 7.26 7.96
N ALA A 190 -18.99 7.06 7.70
CA ALA A 190 -18.29 7.73 6.61
C ALA A 190 -18.81 7.33 5.22
N ILE A 191 -19.15 6.05 5.00
CA ILE A 191 -19.78 5.57 3.76
C ILE A 191 -21.14 6.23 3.56
N ASN A 192 -21.99 6.25 4.61
CA ASN A 192 -23.28 6.92 4.55
C ASN A 192 -23.13 8.40 4.24
N HIS A 193 -22.17 9.09 4.84
CA HIS A 193 -21.92 10.50 4.56
C HIS A 193 -21.54 10.74 3.09
N THR A 194 -20.73 9.84 2.50
CA THR A 194 -20.41 9.90 1.07
C THR A 194 -21.67 9.70 0.21
N LEU A 195 -22.49 8.68 0.51
CA LEU A 195 -23.76 8.46 -0.19
C LEU A 195 -24.69 9.67 -0.09
N GLU A 196 -24.89 10.21 1.12
CA GLU A 196 -25.72 11.38 1.36
C GLU A 196 -25.22 12.61 0.58
N SER A 197 -23.90 12.81 0.48
CA SER A 197 -23.31 13.90 -0.30
C SER A 197 -23.63 13.80 -1.80
N TRP A 198 -24.01 12.61 -2.28
CA TRP A 198 -24.45 12.36 -3.65
C TRP A 198 -25.98 12.41 -3.82
N GLY A 199 -26.73 12.68 -2.75
CA GLY A 199 -28.19 12.61 -2.74
C GLY A 199 -28.76 11.19 -2.61
N GLU A 200 -27.91 10.20 -2.31
CA GLU A 200 -28.32 8.80 -2.12
C GLU A 200 -28.89 8.58 -0.72
N ARG A 201 -29.86 7.65 -0.61
CA ARG A 201 -30.44 7.29 0.69
C ARG A 201 -29.41 6.55 1.55
N PRO A 202 -29.17 6.97 2.82
CA PRO A 202 -28.26 6.29 3.73
C PRO A 202 -28.79 4.90 4.11
N LEU A 203 -27.86 4.01 4.44
CA LEU A 203 -28.16 2.66 4.89
C LEU A 203 -28.36 2.62 6.41
N PRO A 204 -29.35 1.85 6.91
CA PRO A 204 -29.49 1.64 8.35
C PRO A 204 -28.29 0.85 8.86
N HIS A 205 -27.76 1.23 10.02
CA HIS A 205 -26.71 0.43 10.67
C HIS A 205 -27.28 -0.95 11.02
N PRO A 206 -26.61 -2.07 10.64
CA PRO A 206 -26.96 -3.39 11.13
C PRO A 206 -27.15 -3.40 12.65
N SER A 207 -28.26 -4.00 13.09
CA SER A 207 -28.51 -4.26 14.51
C SER A 207 -27.45 -5.24 14.99
N LEU A 208 -26.73 -4.89 16.06
CA LEU A 208 -25.72 -5.74 16.69
C LEU A 208 -26.35 -7.02 17.25
#